data_AF-A0A354P658-F1
#
_entry.id   AF-A0A354P658-F1
#
_cell.length_a   1.000
_cell.length_b   1.000
_cell.length_c   1.000
_cell.angle_alpha   90.00
_cell.angle_beta   90.00
_cell.angle_gamma   90.00
#
_symmetry.space_group_name_H-M   'P 1'
#
loop_
_entity.id
_entity.type
_entity.pdbx_description
1 polymer ?
#
loop_
_entity_poly.entity_id
_entity_poly.type
_entity_poly.pdbx_seq_one_letter_code
_entity_poly.pdbx_strand_id
1 'polypeptide(L)'
;MTKDDAQWEKALAEKANIQSELFMAIRTVYSRLLYPLYDNSLGKSKLADAALLDSYHDEGSDKAIKYDGKTNASKGELVVEATMKEKRKFQVVKAASGTDKVKAYQAIRDRVEALLFPSTGRAGWDQILDAAASQGSMVWTEPGLLDRMKETLLSAGDWRSEAQQILKPPFEEQTGVSIEYDRNEKTGRIVTTDIKLHHGDTLWVSEDGGEYKKVPSDEAFQSDAMTLVFKAEDSTGKNKTGQEYKIQNELVVRHDFLVSSTAGHRRLKIGVVPPDAIVKWTADGTDAANNGNLYPPEGIDIPEGATIKLFAEKGSVYRDLSITVPKPVAGGNDDDGPPPLDSGKPARLDGKALKEFALTTRKTVHGFLAGLPNGTLIAGPRAKVVKAVSDNHVAIAWDKSILLTQADLLNAYAFLDSELADAEWELLAARVDFPTGKGLIDWQGKQSVKISPTLITQ
;
A
#
# COMPACT_ATOMS: atom_id res chain seq x y z
N MET A 1 -79.67 41.05 31.94
CA MET A 1 -78.69 42.15 31.81
C MET A 1 -78.71 42.62 30.36
N THR A 2 -79.17 43.84 30.13
CA THR A 2 -79.10 44.50 28.82
C THR A 2 -77.69 45.02 28.59
N LYS A 3 -77.33 45.28 27.32
CA LYS A 3 -75.97 45.73 26.93
C LYS A 3 -75.52 47.03 27.61
N ASP A 4 -76.46 47.84 28.12
CA ASP A 4 -76.21 49.14 28.76
C ASP A 4 -76.09 49.06 30.29
N ASP A 5 -76.06 47.85 30.86
CA ASP A 5 -75.93 47.63 32.30
C ASP A 5 -74.44 47.70 32.71
N ALA A 6 -74.09 48.59 33.65
CA ALA A 6 -72.71 48.76 34.11
C ALA A 6 -72.10 47.45 34.67
N GLN A 7 -72.94 46.54 35.18
CA GLN A 7 -72.50 45.22 35.62
C GLN A 7 -72.17 44.28 34.43
N TRP A 8 -72.82 44.45 33.28
CA TRP A 8 -72.51 43.71 32.05
C TRP A 8 -71.17 44.13 31.46
N GLU A 9 -70.87 45.43 31.42
CA GLU A 9 -69.54 45.92 30.99
C GLU A 9 -68.42 45.44 31.93
N LYS A 10 -68.67 45.47 33.24
CA LYS A 10 -67.71 44.95 34.22
C LYS A 10 -67.47 43.44 34.05
N ALA A 11 -68.51 42.66 33.79
CA ALA A 11 -68.38 41.23 33.50
C ALA A 11 -67.63 40.95 32.19
N LEU A 12 -67.81 41.78 31.15
CA LEU A 12 -67.05 41.68 29.91
C LEU A 12 -65.57 42.00 30.09
N ALA A 13 -65.26 43.06 30.85
CA ALA A 13 -63.88 43.43 31.18
C ALA A 13 -63.18 42.33 32.00
N GLU A 14 -63.86 41.79 33.01
CA GLU A 14 -63.35 40.69 33.83
C GLU A 14 -63.11 39.42 33.00
N LYS A 15 -64.06 39.08 32.11
CA LYS A 15 -63.90 37.96 31.18
C LYS A 15 -62.67 38.16 30.27
N ALA A 16 -62.44 39.36 29.74
CA ALA A 16 -61.28 39.65 28.91
C ALA A 16 -59.97 39.54 29.71
N ASN A 17 -59.97 39.98 30.98
CA ASN A 17 -58.81 39.88 31.85
C ASN A 17 -58.46 38.41 32.16
N ILE A 18 -59.46 37.61 32.59
CA ILE A 18 -59.31 36.17 32.83
C ILE A 18 -58.83 35.44 31.58
N GLN A 19 -59.37 35.79 30.40
CA GLN A 19 -58.91 35.21 29.13
C GLN A 19 -57.44 35.55 28.83
N SER A 20 -57.01 36.77 29.12
CA SER A 20 -55.62 37.20 28.96
C SER A 20 -54.69 36.47 29.93
N GLU A 21 -55.06 36.37 31.21
CA GLU A 21 -54.28 35.64 32.23
C GLU A 21 -54.17 34.16 31.90
N LEU A 22 -55.28 33.51 31.51
CA LEU A 22 -55.29 32.12 31.08
C LEU A 22 -54.41 31.93 29.84
N PHE A 23 -54.49 32.83 28.86
CA PHE A 23 -53.65 32.76 27.66
C PHE A 23 -52.17 32.92 28.00
N MET A 24 -51.81 33.84 28.90
CA MET A 24 -50.43 34.03 29.36
C MET A 24 -49.92 32.82 30.16
N ALA A 25 -50.75 32.21 31.01
CA ALA A 25 -50.41 31.00 31.74
C ALA A 25 -50.18 29.81 30.78
N ILE A 26 -51.10 29.58 29.84
CA ILE A 26 -50.95 28.56 28.80
C ILE A 26 -49.69 28.83 27.97
N ARG A 27 -49.48 30.06 27.50
CA ARG A 27 -48.29 30.43 26.75
C ARG A 27 -47.02 30.14 27.56
N THR A 28 -46.96 30.55 28.82
CA THR A 28 -45.76 30.35 29.65
C THR A 28 -45.41 28.87 29.85
N VAL A 29 -46.40 27.98 29.88
CA VAL A 29 -46.21 26.54 30.04
C VAL A 29 -45.89 25.85 28.71
N TYR A 30 -46.59 26.21 27.63
CA TYR A 30 -46.52 25.51 26.34
C TYR A 30 -45.59 26.19 25.32
N SER A 31 -45.09 27.40 25.60
CA SER A 31 -44.12 28.11 24.74
C SER A 31 -42.68 27.93 25.22
N ARG A 32 -42.37 26.85 25.96
CA ARG A 32 -41.02 26.54 26.41
C ARG A 32 -40.52 25.25 25.78
N LEU A 33 -39.29 25.29 25.31
CA LEU A 33 -38.56 24.14 24.81
C LEU A 33 -37.50 23.74 25.82
N LEU A 34 -37.51 22.46 26.20
CA LEU A 34 -36.51 21.87 27.08
C LEU A 34 -35.42 21.21 26.24
N TYR A 35 -34.16 21.46 26.59
CA TYR A 35 -33.03 20.88 25.87
C TYR A 35 -31.86 20.56 26.80
N PRO A 36 -31.04 19.55 26.48
CA PRO A 36 -29.88 19.21 27.29
C PRO A 36 -28.76 20.25 27.06
N LEU A 37 -28.20 20.75 28.15
CA LEU A 37 -27.04 21.63 28.15
C LEU A 37 -25.98 21.09 29.11
N TYR A 38 -24.74 21.02 28.65
CA TYR A 38 -23.64 20.62 29.51
C TYR A 38 -23.25 21.75 30.48
N ASP A 39 -23.19 21.42 31.77
CA ASP A 39 -22.77 22.36 32.80
C ASP A 39 -21.33 22.06 33.23
N ASN A 40 -20.39 22.90 32.80
CA ASN A 40 -18.97 22.76 33.12
C ASN A 40 -18.68 22.79 34.62
N SER A 41 -19.52 23.46 35.43
CA SER A 41 -19.32 23.56 36.88
C SER A 41 -19.69 22.28 37.62
N LEU A 42 -20.68 21.54 37.08
CA LEU A 42 -21.19 20.31 37.69
C LEU A 42 -20.65 19.05 37.00
N GLY A 43 -19.92 19.21 35.89
CA GLY A 43 -19.38 18.11 35.08
C GLY A 43 -20.45 17.22 34.43
N LYS A 44 -21.71 17.68 34.38
CA LYS A 44 -22.86 16.88 33.92
C LYS A 44 -23.84 17.69 33.09
N SER A 45 -24.64 16.99 32.29
CA SER A 45 -25.76 17.58 31.55
C SER A 45 -26.89 17.99 32.51
N LYS A 46 -27.47 19.17 32.28
CA LYS A 46 -28.71 19.63 32.90
C LYS A 46 -29.76 19.93 31.82
N LEU A 47 -31.03 19.92 32.21
CA LEU A 47 -32.11 20.36 31.35
C LEU A 47 -32.22 21.88 31.46
N ALA A 48 -32.11 22.58 30.34
CA ALA A 48 -32.30 24.02 30.22
C ALA A 48 -33.63 24.29 29.50
N ASP A 49 -34.24 25.44 29.77
CA ASP A 49 -35.44 25.90 29.08
C ASP A 49 -35.16 27.14 28.22
N ALA A 50 -35.86 27.23 27.09
CA ALA A 50 -35.89 28.42 26.24
C ALA A 50 -37.33 28.73 25.84
N ALA A 51 -37.69 30.02 25.84
CA ALA A 51 -38.94 30.46 25.24
C ALA A 51 -38.87 30.24 23.71
N LEU A 52 -39.92 29.65 23.14
CA LEU A 52 -40.07 29.52 21.70
C LEU A 52 -40.18 30.90 21.06
N LEU A 53 -39.52 31.06 19.92
CA LEU A 53 -39.62 32.26 19.11
C LEU A 53 -41.03 32.44 18.52
N ASP A 54 -41.43 33.68 18.28
CA ASP A 54 -42.70 34.00 17.61
C ASP A 54 -42.56 34.00 16.08
N SER A 55 -41.34 33.87 15.57
CA SER A 55 -41.02 33.93 14.13
C SER A 55 -39.75 33.17 13.80
N TYR A 56 -39.59 32.80 12.52
CA TYR A 56 -38.35 32.24 11.97
C TYR A 56 -38.00 32.98 10.66
N HIS A 57 -36.72 32.98 10.27
CA HIS A 57 -36.29 33.50 8.97
C HIS A 57 -36.36 32.40 7.91
N ASP A 58 -37.06 32.68 6.82
CA ASP A 58 -37.12 31.78 5.68
C ASP A 58 -35.85 31.91 4.82
N GLU A 59 -35.08 30.82 4.71
CA GLU A 59 -33.80 30.83 3.98
C GLU A 59 -33.95 31.16 2.48
N GLY A 60 -35.14 30.95 1.89
CA GLY A 60 -35.41 31.25 0.49
C GLY A 60 -35.80 32.71 0.20
N SER A 61 -36.28 33.44 1.21
CA SER A 61 -36.82 34.80 1.02
C SER A 61 -36.25 35.86 1.96
N ASP A 62 -35.40 35.46 2.92
CA ASP A 62 -34.80 36.28 3.98
C ASP A 62 -35.81 37.09 4.82
N LYS A 63 -37.10 36.73 4.72
CA LYS A 63 -38.18 37.38 5.46
C LYS A 63 -38.42 36.65 6.78
N ALA A 64 -38.56 37.42 7.84
CA ALA A 64 -39.07 36.93 9.11
C ALA A 64 -40.56 36.57 8.95
N ILE A 65 -40.88 35.29 9.08
CA ILE A 65 -42.25 34.78 9.01
C ILE A 65 -42.74 34.56 10.44
N LYS A 66 -43.80 35.28 10.80
CA LYS A 66 -44.45 35.13 12.11
C LYS A 66 -45.26 33.84 12.15
N TYR A 67 -45.08 33.07 13.22
CA TYR A 67 -45.94 31.94 13.54
C TYR A 67 -47.23 32.48 14.17
N ASP A 68 -48.36 32.27 13.50
CA ASP A 68 -49.66 32.82 13.92
C ASP A 68 -50.75 31.77 14.11
N GLY A 69 -50.40 30.47 14.06
CA GLY A 69 -51.32 29.35 14.24
C GLY A 69 -52.48 29.29 13.23
N LYS A 70 -52.56 30.22 12.27
CA LYS A 70 -53.63 30.33 11.27
C LYS A 70 -53.09 30.09 9.87
N THR A 71 -52.11 30.89 9.46
CA THR A 71 -51.60 30.90 8.09
C THR A 71 -50.32 30.07 7.96
N ASN A 72 -49.53 29.98 9.04
CA ASN A 72 -48.27 29.23 9.09
C ASN A 72 -48.26 28.11 10.15
N ALA A 73 -49.44 27.56 10.49
CA ALA A 73 -49.58 26.56 11.56
C ALA A 73 -48.72 25.31 11.35
N SER A 74 -48.52 24.88 10.11
CA SER A 74 -47.69 23.72 9.73
C SER A 74 -46.18 23.96 9.86
N LYS A 75 -45.74 25.17 10.19
CA LYS A 75 -44.32 25.57 10.23
C LYS A 75 -43.74 25.66 11.64
N GLY A 76 -44.39 25.02 12.62
CA GLY A 76 -43.94 25.02 14.01
C GLY A 76 -42.53 24.45 14.21
N GLU A 77 -42.15 23.45 13.41
CA GLU A 77 -40.79 22.87 13.45
C GLU A 77 -39.70 23.90 13.14
N LEU A 78 -39.94 24.82 12.21
CA LEU A 78 -38.98 25.88 11.86
C LEU A 78 -38.78 26.89 13.00
N VAL A 79 -39.81 27.11 13.81
CA VAL A 79 -39.71 27.92 15.04
C VAL A 79 -38.87 27.21 16.09
N VAL A 80 -39.05 25.89 16.26
CA VAL A 80 -38.23 25.07 17.16
C VAL A 80 -36.77 25.10 16.71
N GLU A 81 -36.50 24.87 15.43
CA GLU A 81 -35.15 24.94 14.87
C GLU A 81 -34.52 26.32 15.05
N ALA A 82 -35.26 27.39 14.74
CA ALA A 82 -34.77 28.77 14.91
C ALA A 82 -34.43 29.06 16.37
N THR A 83 -35.29 28.64 17.31
CA THR A 83 -35.06 28.76 18.75
C THR A 83 -33.78 28.02 19.15
N MET A 84 -33.58 26.80 18.66
CA MET A 84 -32.38 26.00 18.98
C MET A 84 -31.11 26.49 18.31
N LYS A 85 -31.20 27.09 17.11
CA LYS A 85 -30.09 27.79 16.44
C LYS A 85 -29.66 29.01 17.28
N GLU A 86 -30.61 29.81 17.78
CA GLU A 86 -30.31 30.95 18.66
C GLU A 86 -29.59 30.51 19.95
N LYS A 87 -30.01 29.38 20.54
CA LYS A 87 -29.33 28.77 21.70
C LYS A 87 -28.05 28.01 21.34
N ARG A 88 -27.60 28.06 20.08
CA ARG A 88 -26.40 27.38 19.56
C ARG A 88 -26.39 25.87 19.83
N LYS A 89 -27.58 25.27 19.89
CA LYS A 89 -27.79 23.86 20.20
C LYS A 89 -28.22 23.04 18.98
N PHE A 90 -28.65 23.69 17.90
CA PHE A 90 -28.91 23.05 16.61
C PHE A 90 -28.01 23.65 15.52
N GLN A 91 -27.37 22.80 14.74
CA GLN A 91 -26.46 23.18 13.66
C GLN A 91 -26.89 22.55 12.34
N VAL A 92 -26.96 23.40 11.31
CA VAL A 92 -27.18 23.01 9.92
C VAL A 92 -25.92 23.35 9.14
N VAL A 93 -25.42 22.40 8.36
CA VAL A 93 -24.25 22.60 7.50
C VAL A 93 -24.70 22.44 6.07
N LYS A 94 -24.57 23.50 5.28
CA LYS A 94 -24.89 23.44 3.85
C LYS A 94 -23.88 22.52 3.16
N ALA A 95 -24.39 21.59 2.36
CA ALA A 95 -23.53 20.74 1.55
C ALA A 95 -22.69 21.61 0.61
N ALA A 96 -21.36 21.59 0.79
CA ALA A 96 -20.45 22.35 -0.06
C ALA A 96 -20.21 21.62 -1.39
N SER A 97 -20.12 22.38 -2.47
CA SER A 97 -19.70 21.90 -3.80
C SER A 97 -18.21 22.22 -4.03
N GLY A 98 -17.50 21.36 -4.75
CA GLY A 98 -16.08 21.56 -5.08
C GLY A 98 -15.07 21.14 -4.00
N THR A 99 -13.95 21.86 -3.91
CA THR A 99 -12.72 21.51 -3.15
C THR A 99 -12.78 21.77 -1.64
N ASP A 100 -13.82 22.42 -1.12
CA ASP A 100 -13.93 22.80 0.31
C ASP A 100 -14.89 21.91 1.14
N LYS A 101 -15.25 20.71 0.64
CA LYS A 101 -16.21 19.80 1.31
C LYS A 101 -15.85 19.48 2.76
N VAL A 102 -14.57 19.19 3.03
CA VAL A 102 -14.09 18.88 4.38
C VAL A 102 -14.22 20.09 5.30
N LYS A 103 -13.80 21.28 4.83
CA LYS A 103 -13.84 22.51 5.63
C LYS A 103 -15.25 22.89 6.07
N ALA A 104 -16.26 22.62 5.23
CA ALA A 104 -17.66 22.84 5.58
C ALA A 104 -18.07 22.10 6.86
N TYR A 105 -17.49 20.93 7.12
CA TYR A 105 -17.76 20.11 8.30
C TYR A 105 -16.82 20.39 9.48
N GLN A 106 -15.83 21.27 9.37
CA GLN A 106 -14.79 21.43 10.40
C GLN A 106 -15.35 21.67 11.81
N ALA A 107 -16.31 22.59 11.94
CA ALA A 107 -16.88 22.95 13.24
C ALA A 107 -17.61 21.79 13.93
N ILE A 108 -18.26 20.91 13.16
CA ILE A 108 -18.95 19.72 13.71
C ILE A 108 -17.95 18.57 13.91
N ARG A 109 -16.98 18.41 13.01
CA ARG A 109 -15.86 17.47 13.14
C ARG A 109 -15.10 17.68 14.44
N ASP A 110 -14.69 18.91 14.75
CA ASP A 110 -13.92 19.23 15.97
C ASP A 110 -14.67 18.78 17.23
N ARG A 111 -15.99 18.96 17.26
CA ARG A 111 -16.84 18.50 18.37
C ARG A 111 -16.92 16.98 18.44
N VAL A 112 -17.14 16.32 17.30
CA VAL A 112 -17.22 14.86 17.24
C VAL A 112 -15.90 14.23 17.68
N GLU A 113 -14.77 14.72 17.17
CA GLU A 113 -13.44 14.21 17.51
C GLU A 113 -13.06 14.45 18.98
N ALA A 114 -13.49 15.56 19.57
CA ALA A 114 -13.18 15.91 20.96
C ALA A 114 -14.11 15.24 21.98
N LEU A 115 -15.39 15.05 21.64
CA LEU A 115 -16.42 14.63 22.59
C LEU A 115 -16.80 13.16 22.45
N LEU A 116 -16.83 12.63 21.22
CA LEU A 116 -17.45 11.32 20.93
C LEU A 116 -16.42 10.21 20.71
N PHE A 117 -15.19 10.56 20.29
CA PHE A 117 -14.13 9.57 20.17
C PHE A 117 -13.50 9.27 21.54
N PRO A 118 -13.24 7.99 21.84
CA PRO A 118 -12.44 7.62 23.01
C PRO A 118 -10.98 8.09 22.84
N SER A 119 -10.23 8.06 23.93
CA SER A 119 -8.80 8.43 23.95
C SER A 119 -7.93 7.61 22.98
N THR A 120 -8.36 6.41 22.63
CA THR A 120 -7.71 5.54 21.64
C THR A 120 -7.85 6.03 20.19
N GLY A 121 -8.70 7.03 19.94
CA GLY A 121 -8.93 7.59 18.61
C GLY A 121 -9.71 6.67 17.65
N ARG A 122 -10.30 5.58 18.16
CA ARG A 122 -11.01 4.56 17.37
C ARG A 122 -12.35 4.18 18.00
N ALA A 123 -13.41 4.15 17.20
CA ALA A 123 -14.76 3.80 17.67
C ALA A 123 -15.63 3.21 16.56
N GLY A 124 -16.60 2.36 16.91
CA GLY A 124 -17.65 1.95 15.97
C GLY A 124 -18.56 3.13 15.64
N TRP A 125 -19.07 3.20 14.40
CA TRP A 125 -19.93 4.32 14.01
C TRP A 125 -21.21 4.40 14.84
N ASP A 126 -21.83 3.26 15.16
CA ASP A 126 -23.02 3.20 16.01
C ASP A 126 -22.75 3.73 17.43
N GLN A 127 -21.53 3.51 17.95
CA GLN A 127 -21.13 4.05 19.26
C GLN A 127 -21.00 5.59 19.22
N ILE A 128 -20.49 6.13 18.11
CA ILE A 128 -20.41 7.58 17.91
C ILE A 128 -21.82 8.17 17.84
N LEU A 129 -22.75 7.53 17.13
CA LEU A 129 -24.15 7.97 17.04
C LEU A 129 -24.88 7.91 18.39
N ASP A 130 -24.68 6.84 19.16
CA ASP A 130 -25.27 6.68 20.50
C ASP A 130 -24.70 7.72 21.49
N ALA A 131 -23.39 7.97 21.44
CA ALA A 131 -22.75 9.04 22.20
C ALA A 131 -23.28 10.43 21.79
N ALA A 132 -23.46 10.68 20.49
CA ALA A 132 -24.02 11.95 19.99
C ALA A 132 -25.45 12.18 20.51
N ALA A 133 -26.26 11.13 20.60
CA ALA A 133 -27.63 11.19 21.09
C ALA A 133 -27.72 11.39 22.61
N SER A 134 -26.80 10.81 23.38
CA SER A 134 -26.84 10.83 24.85
C SER A 134 -26.08 12.01 25.48
N GLN A 135 -25.08 12.58 24.80
CA GLN A 135 -24.19 13.58 25.39
C GLN A 135 -24.73 15.01 25.25
N GLY A 136 -25.07 15.64 26.38
CA GLY A 136 -25.64 16.99 26.41
C GLY A 136 -24.72 18.12 25.94
N SER A 137 -23.41 17.88 25.79
CA SER A 137 -22.47 18.83 25.18
C SER A 137 -22.52 18.82 23.65
N MET A 138 -23.01 17.74 23.05
CA MET A 138 -23.13 17.60 21.60
C MET A 138 -24.25 18.49 21.06
N VAL A 139 -24.02 19.15 19.93
CA VAL A 139 -25.08 19.91 19.25
C VAL A 139 -25.97 18.94 18.47
N TRP A 140 -27.25 19.26 18.39
CA TRP A 140 -28.14 18.56 17.49
C TRP A 140 -27.87 19.00 16.05
N THR A 141 -28.07 18.07 15.14
CA THR A 141 -27.81 18.25 13.72
C THR A 141 -29.01 17.79 12.91
N GLU A 142 -29.12 18.26 11.68
CA GLU A 142 -30.10 17.71 10.74
C GLU A 142 -29.87 16.20 10.50
N PRO A 143 -30.95 15.43 10.23
CA PRO A 143 -30.83 14.01 9.90
C PRO A 143 -29.82 13.75 8.78
N GLY A 144 -28.99 12.73 8.94
CA GLY A 144 -27.97 12.34 7.94
C GLY A 144 -26.79 13.31 7.80
N LEU A 145 -26.68 14.36 8.63
CA LEU A 145 -25.50 15.23 8.60
C LEU A 145 -24.21 14.47 8.98
N LEU A 146 -24.26 13.72 10.08
CA LEU A 146 -23.10 12.99 10.59
C LEU A 146 -22.64 11.91 9.60
N ASP A 147 -23.57 11.24 8.92
CA ASP A 147 -23.24 10.22 7.90
C ASP A 147 -22.57 10.85 6.68
N ARG A 148 -23.12 11.95 6.16
CA ARG A 148 -22.48 12.71 5.06
C ARG A 148 -21.10 13.23 5.44
N MET A 149 -20.93 13.69 6.68
CA MET A 149 -19.63 14.10 7.20
C MET A 149 -18.67 12.91 7.22
N LYS A 150 -19.07 11.76 7.79
CA LYS A 150 -18.25 10.54 7.80
C LYS A 150 -17.81 10.16 6.40
N GLU A 151 -18.74 10.07 5.45
CA GLU A 151 -18.42 9.72 4.07
C GLU A 151 -17.42 10.71 3.46
N THR A 152 -17.60 12.01 3.70
CA THR A 152 -16.70 13.06 3.22
C THR A 152 -15.29 12.92 3.82
N LEU A 153 -15.19 12.69 5.13
CA LEU A 153 -13.91 12.58 5.83
C LEU A 153 -13.17 11.28 5.48
N LEU A 154 -13.89 10.17 5.31
CA LEU A 154 -13.32 8.91 4.81
C LEU A 154 -12.82 9.06 3.38
N SER A 155 -13.62 9.67 2.50
CA SER A 155 -13.22 9.88 1.10
C SER A 155 -12.03 10.83 0.96
N ALA A 156 -11.88 11.78 1.88
CA ALA A 156 -10.74 12.70 1.91
C ALA A 156 -9.48 12.11 2.58
N GLY A 157 -9.57 10.91 3.19
CA GLY A 157 -8.47 10.30 3.95
C GLY A 157 -8.20 10.94 5.32
N ASP A 158 -9.03 11.91 5.73
CA ASP A 158 -8.94 12.58 7.02
C ASP A 158 -9.31 11.66 8.17
N TRP A 159 -10.26 10.75 7.94
CA TRP A 159 -10.55 9.60 8.79
C TRP A 159 -10.27 8.30 8.02
N ARG A 160 -10.01 7.22 8.75
CA ARG A 160 -9.84 5.87 8.17
C ARG A 160 -10.91 4.92 8.69
N SER A 161 -11.21 3.88 7.92
CA SER A 161 -12.03 2.77 8.38
C SER A 161 -11.23 1.48 8.38
N GLU A 162 -11.13 0.84 9.55
CA GLU A 162 -10.46 -0.43 9.74
C GLU A 162 -11.32 -1.31 10.66
N ALA A 163 -11.49 -2.58 10.32
CA ALA A 163 -12.22 -3.55 11.15
C ALA A 163 -13.60 -3.05 11.64
N GLN A 164 -14.40 -2.41 10.76
CA GLN A 164 -15.71 -1.81 11.08
C GLN A 164 -15.67 -0.63 12.08
N GLN A 165 -14.49 -0.14 12.43
CA GLN A 165 -14.29 1.04 13.25
C GLN A 165 -13.85 2.23 12.39
N ILE A 166 -14.11 3.42 12.89
CA ILE A 166 -13.62 4.68 12.35
C ILE A 166 -12.46 5.13 13.22
N LEU A 167 -11.39 5.58 12.57
CA LEU A 167 -10.18 6.10 13.18
C LEU A 167 -10.03 7.57 12.84
N LYS A 168 -9.76 8.38 13.85
CA LYS A 168 -9.42 9.80 13.69
C LYS A 168 -7.90 10.00 13.84
N PRO A 169 -7.34 11.11 13.31
CA PRO A 169 -5.93 11.41 13.49
C PRO A 169 -5.59 11.74 14.97
N PRO A 170 -4.29 11.60 15.35
CA PRO A 170 -3.18 11.10 14.54
C PRO A 170 -3.25 9.58 14.32
N PHE A 171 -2.87 9.12 13.13
CA PHE A 171 -2.74 7.69 12.83
C PHE A 171 -1.38 7.17 13.32
N GLU A 172 -1.38 6.00 13.94
CA GLU A 172 -0.16 5.23 14.18
C GLU A 172 0.28 4.64 12.84
N GLU A 173 1.34 5.18 12.23
CA GLU A 173 1.94 4.61 11.04
C GLU A 173 3.05 3.62 11.42
N GLN A 174 3.37 2.71 10.50
CA GLN A 174 4.58 1.90 10.60
C GLN A 174 5.69 2.53 9.77
N THR A 175 6.91 2.52 10.30
CA THR A 175 8.07 2.91 9.53
C THR A 175 8.35 1.85 8.47
N GLY A 176 8.89 2.25 7.33
CA GLY A 176 9.32 1.30 6.31
C GLY A 176 10.45 1.86 5.47
N VAL A 177 11.11 0.96 4.74
CA VAL A 177 12.16 1.33 3.81
C VAL A 177 11.92 0.62 2.47
N SER A 178 12.03 1.36 1.38
CA SER A 178 12.16 0.84 0.01
C SER A 178 13.56 1.16 -0.48
N ILE A 179 14.20 0.17 -1.10
CA ILE A 179 15.58 0.28 -1.59
C ILE A 179 15.66 -0.27 -3.00
N GLU A 180 16.09 0.56 -3.94
CA GLU A 180 16.61 0.10 -5.22
C GLU A 180 18.12 -0.13 -5.10
N TYR A 181 18.65 -1.12 -5.81
CA TYR A 181 20.07 -1.43 -5.79
C TYR A 181 20.59 -1.97 -7.13
N ASP A 182 21.91 -1.90 -7.28
CA ASP A 182 22.69 -2.54 -8.33
C ASP A 182 23.63 -3.58 -7.73
N ARG A 183 23.92 -4.63 -8.51
CA ARG A 183 24.94 -5.61 -8.19
C ARG A 183 26.02 -5.59 -9.25
N ASN A 184 27.28 -5.42 -8.84
CA ASN A 184 28.41 -5.49 -9.75
C ASN A 184 28.67 -6.93 -10.19
N GLU A 185 28.56 -7.22 -11.49
CA GLU A 185 28.68 -8.59 -12.02
C GLU A 185 30.04 -9.27 -11.81
N LYS A 186 31.11 -8.49 -11.54
CA LYS A 186 32.48 -9.02 -11.40
C LYS A 186 32.86 -9.27 -9.94
N THR A 187 32.37 -8.42 -9.04
CA THR A 187 32.73 -8.46 -7.62
C THR A 187 31.59 -8.99 -6.75
N GLY A 188 30.35 -8.94 -7.24
CA GLY A 188 29.14 -9.23 -6.47
C GLY A 188 28.79 -8.16 -5.45
N ARG A 189 29.49 -7.01 -5.45
CA ARG A 189 29.21 -5.88 -4.59
C ARG A 189 27.82 -5.30 -4.87
N ILE A 190 27.03 -5.12 -3.81
CA ILE A 190 25.74 -4.44 -3.86
C ILE A 190 25.96 -2.95 -3.60
N VAL A 191 25.31 -2.10 -4.40
CA VAL A 191 25.29 -0.65 -4.27
C VAL A 191 23.85 -0.19 -4.31
N THR A 192 23.35 0.43 -3.23
CA THR A 192 22.00 1.00 -3.24
C THR A 192 21.95 2.24 -4.13
N THR A 193 20.88 2.40 -4.89
CA THR A 193 20.72 3.50 -5.87
C THR A 193 19.65 4.49 -5.47
N ASP A 194 18.60 4.03 -4.80
CA ASP A 194 17.53 4.87 -4.26
C ASP A 194 17.11 4.29 -2.91
N ILE A 195 17.06 5.12 -1.88
CA ILE A 195 16.62 4.72 -0.54
C ILE A 195 15.52 5.66 -0.09
N LYS A 196 14.33 5.09 0.15
CA LYS A 196 13.16 5.84 0.58
C LYS A 196 12.73 5.39 1.96
N LEU A 197 12.73 6.32 2.90
CA LEU A 197 12.17 6.13 4.23
C LEU A 197 10.69 6.54 4.22
N HIS A 198 9.85 5.68 4.78
CA HIS A 198 8.43 5.94 4.96
C HIS A 198 8.15 6.06 6.45
N HIS A 199 7.56 7.18 6.86
CA HIS A 199 7.18 7.45 8.25
C HIS A 199 8.31 7.30 9.28
N GLY A 200 9.57 7.29 8.84
CA GLY A 200 10.77 7.26 9.66
C GLY A 200 11.82 8.24 9.13
N ASP A 201 12.83 8.52 9.95
CA ASP A 201 13.90 9.49 9.65
C ASP A 201 15.31 8.91 9.79
N THR A 202 15.42 7.69 10.30
CA THR A 202 16.70 7.04 10.58
C THR A 202 16.76 5.68 9.88
N LEU A 203 17.79 5.46 9.07
CA LEU A 203 18.05 4.20 8.40
C LEU A 203 19.11 3.39 9.17
N TRP A 204 18.80 2.13 9.40
CA TRP A 204 19.71 1.14 9.97
C TRP A 204 19.95 0.02 8.97
N VAL A 205 21.17 -0.52 8.94
CA VAL A 205 21.54 -1.68 8.15
C VAL A 205 22.29 -2.71 9.00
N SER A 206 22.02 -3.98 8.77
CA SER A 206 22.77 -5.13 9.28
C SER A 206 23.32 -5.91 8.09
N GLU A 207 24.59 -6.34 8.18
CA GLU A 207 25.31 -7.11 7.17
C GLU A 207 25.56 -8.52 7.70
N ASP A 208 25.17 -9.54 6.94
CA ASP A 208 25.36 -10.97 7.24
C ASP A 208 24.91 -11.40 8.65
N GLY A 209 23.84 -10.78 9.16
CA GLY A 209 23.29 -11.05 10.48
C GLY A 209 24.05 -10.39 11.64
N GLY A 210 24.96 -9.45 11.35
CA GLY A 210 25.66 -8.64 12.34
C GLY A 210 24.78 -7.59 13.02
N GLU A 211 25.41 -6.76 13.85
CA GLU A 211 24.71 -5.66 14.54
C GLU A 211 24.23 -4.58 13.57
N TYR A 212 23.11 -3.93 13.92
CA TYR A 212 22.58 -2.81 13.16
C TYR A 212 23.46 -1.57 13.34
N LYS A 213 23.86 -0.96 12.22
CA LYS A 213 24.55 0.34 12.18
C LYS A 213 23.70 1.39 11.48
N LYS A 214 23.77 2.62 11.98
CA LYS A 214 23.09 3.77 11.37
C LYS A 214 23.83 4.17 10.10
N VAL A 215 23.09 4.38 9.02
CA VAL A 215 23.63 4.84 7.73
C VAL A 215 22.83 6.03 7.21
N PRO A 216 23.43 6.94 6.43
CA PRO A 216 22.69 8.00 5.75
C PRO A 216 21.73 7.39 4.72
N SER A 217 20.51 7.93 4.61
CA SER A 217 19.55 7.51 3.59
C SER A 217 19.68 8.32 2.28
N ASP A 218 20.44 9.40 2.30
CA ASP A 218 20.72 10.29 1.17
C ASP A 218 21.99 9.90 0.39
N GLU A 219 22.72 8.89 0.86
CA GLU A 219 23.92 8.38 0.21
C GLU A 219 23.76 6.91 -0.22
N ALA A 220 24.45 6.54 -1.29
CA ALA A 220 24.52 5.16 -1.74
C ALA A 220 25.31 4.30 -0.74
N PHE A 221 24.68 3.26 -0.19
CA PHE A 221 25.30 2.27 0.65
C PHE A 221 25.93 1.16 -0.20
N GLN A 222 27.19 0.83 0.08
CA GLN A 222 27.93 -0.22 -0.63
C GLN A 222 28.31 -1.34 0.31
N SER A 223 28.12 -2.58 -0.14
CA SER A 223 28.46 -3.76 0.66
C SER A 223 28.85 -4.97 -0.18
N ASP A 224 29.80 -5.76 0.35
CA ASP A 224 30.21 -7.05 -0.18
C ASP A 224 29.53 -8.24 0.56
N ALA A 225 28.60 -7.93 1.47
CA ALA A 225 27.85 -8.90 2.26
C ALA A 225 26.92 -9.76 1.38
N MET A 226 26.61 -10.96 1.88
CA MET A 226 25.68 -11.87 1.21
C MET A 226 24.23 -11.64 1.61
N THR A 227 23.99 -11.09 2.80
CA THR A 227 22.66 -10.69 3.28
C THR A 227 22.72 -9.27 3.84
N LEU A 228 21.83 -8.40 3.37
CA LEU A 228 21.62 -7.07 3.93
C LEU A 228 20.21 -6.99 4.49
N VAL A 229 20.08 -6.43 5.69
CA VAL A 229 18.79 -6.19 6.34
C VAL A 229 18.71 -4.72 6.71
N PHE A 230 17.72 -4.02 6.17
CA PHE A 230 17.49 -2.61 6.42
C PHE A 230 16.23 -2.41 7.24
N LYS A 231 16.23 -1.42 8.12
CA LYS A 231 15.03 -0.99 8.84
C LYS A 231 15.01 0.53 9.02
N ALA A 232 13.82 1.09 8.97
CA ALA A 232 13.58 2.50 9.25
C ALA A 232 13.13 2.69 10.70
N GLU A 233 13.57 3.76 11.35
CA GLU A 233 13.15 4.17 12.67
C GLU A 233 12.72 5.64 12.64
N ASP A 234 11.70 5.99 13.43
CA ASP A 234 11.26 7.36 13.66
C ASP A 234 11.86 7.84 14.98
N SER A 235 12.83 8.76 14.92
CA SER A 235 13.51 9.26 16.11
C SER A 235 12.58 9.97 17.10
N THR A 236 11.38 10.39 16.66
CA THR A 236 10.38 11.03 17.52
C THR A 236 9.55 10.02 18.33
N GLY A 237 9.59 8.74 17.96
CA GLY A 237 8.82 7.66 18.59
C GLY A 237 7.31 7.74 18.33
N LYS A 238 6.87 8.56 17.38
CA LYS A 238 5.45 8.70 17.03
C LYS A 238 4.94 7.50 16.24
N ASN A 239 5.77 6.97 15.34
CA ASN A 239 5.46 5.83 14.49
C ASN A 239 6.09 4.54 15.04
N LYS A 240 5.42 3.40 14.84
CA LYS A 240 5.94 2.09 15.25
C LYS A 240 6.97 1.62 14.24
N THR A 241 8.02 0.93 14.69
CA THR A 241 8.96 0.28 13.77
C THR A 241 8.23 -0.77 12.93
N GLY A 242 8.25 -0.62 11.61
CA GLY A 242 7.66 -1.61 10.70
C GLY A 242 8.62 -2.71 10.28
N GLN A 243 8.30 -3.38 9.18
CA GLN A 243 9.05 -4.55 8.72
C GLN A 243 10.44 -4.20 8.16
N GLU A 244 11.35 -5.16 8.31
CA GLU A 244 12.70 -5.09 7.75
C GLU A 244 12.68 -5.37 6.24
N TYR A 245 13.44 -4.59 5.47
CA TYR A 245 13.69 -4.84 4.05
C TYR A 245 14.95 -5.68 3.87
N LYS A 246 14.86 -6.81 3.16
CA LYS A 246 15.96 -7.78 3.03
C LYS A 246 16.45 -7.85 1.60
N ILE A 247 17.75 -7.69 1.40
CA ILE A 247 18.44 -7.95 0.14
C ILE A 247 19.30 -9.20 0.34
N GLN A 248 19.08 -10.20 -0.50
CA GLN A 248 19.90 -11.41 -0.53
C GLN A 248 20.75 -11.42 -1.80
N ASN A 249 22.06 -11.46 -1.62
CA ASN A 249 23.01 -11.58 -2.71
C ASN A 249 23.06 -13.03 -3.21
N GLU A 250 23.66 -13.24 -4.38
CA GLU A 250 23.76 -14.54 -5.02
C GLU A 250 25.22 -14.90 -5.36
N LEU A 251 25.48 -16.21 -5.45
CA LEU A 251 26.73 -16.76 -5.95
C LEU A 251 26.60 -17.09 -7.44
N VAL A 252 27.42 -16.44 -8.26
CA VAL A 252 27.51 -16.73 -9.70
C VAL A 252 28.76 -17.56 -9.96
N VAL A 253 28.58 -18.78 -10.44
CA VAL A 253 29.67 -19.70 -10.81
C VAL A 253 29.70 -19.81 -12.33
N ARG A 254 30.83 -19.44 -12.93
CA ARG A 254 31.12 -19.56 -14.37
C ARG A 254 32.24 -20.57 -14.57
N HIS A 255 32.22 -21.28 -15.68
CA HIS A 255 33.24 -22.27 -16.00
C HIS A 255 33.71 -22.13 -17.44
N ASP A 256 34.96 -22.51 -17.67
CA ASP A 256 35.57 -22.59 -18.99
C ASP A 256 36.51 -23.80 -19.09
N PHE A 257 36.71 -24.30 -20.30
CA PHE A 257 37.59 -25.42 -20.59
C PHE A 257 38.75 -25.00 -21.48
N LEU A 258 39.95 -25.07 -20.93
CA LEU A 258 41.19 -24.79 -21.65
C LEU A 258 41.84 -26.09 -22.13
N VAL A 259 42.67 -25.96 -23.17
CA VAL A 259 43.49 -27.07 -23.68
C VAL A 259 44.43 -27.54 -22.58
N SER A 260 44.45 -28.84 -22.32
CA SER A 260 45.39 -29.47 -21.40
C SER A 260 46.67 -29.90 -22.14
N SER A 261 47.78 -29.97 -21.40
CA SER A 261 49.01 -30.63 -21.86
C SER A 261 48.88 -32.16 -21.84
N THR A 262 47.89 -32.69 -21.11
CA THR A 262 47.60 -34.12 -21.02
C THR A 262 46.63 -34.52 -22.13
N ALA A 263 47.00 -35.51 -22.94
CA ALA A 263 46.14 -36.00 -24.02
C ALA A 263 44.83 -36.62 -23.46
N GLY A 264 43.68 -36.27 -24.05
CA GLY A 264 42.36 -36.75 -23.62
C GLY A 264 41.82 -36.06 -22.35
N HIS A 265 42.43 -34.95 -21.94
CA HIS A 265 42.00 -34.16 -20.79
C HIS A 265 41.71 -32.70 -21.19
N ARG A 266 40.90 -32.03 -20.38
CA ARG A 266 40.73 -30.57 -20.43
C ARG A 266 41.02 -29.95 -19.08
N ARG A 267 41.59 -28.75 -19.10
CA ARG A 267 41.77 -27.96 -17.89
C ARG A 267 40.51 -27.14 -17.64
N LEU A 268 39.73 -27.52 -16.62
CA LEU A 268 38.59 -26.74 -16.16
C LEU A 268 39.10 -25.55 -15.35
N LYS A 269 38.63 -24.35 -15.69
CA LYS A 269 38.74 -23.15 -14.87
C LYS A 269 37.38 -22.72 -14.36
N ILE A 270 37.32 -22.37 -13.07
CA ILE A 270 36.13 -21.82 -12.43
C ILE A 270 36.38 -20.36 -12.08
N GLY A 271 35.42 -19.51 -12.46
CA GLY A 271 35.29 -18.16 -11.95
C GLY A 271 34.07 -18.10 -11.04
N VAL A 272 34.23 -17.56 -9.84
CA VAL A 272 33.13 -17.35 -8.89
C VAL A 272 33.00 -15.86 -8.58
N VAL A 273 31.76 -15.41 -8.40
CA VAL A 273 31.42 -14.06 -7.98
C VAL A 273 30.44 -14.14 -6.80
N PRO A 274 30.75 -13.55 -5.63
CA PRO A 274 31.99 -12.81 -5.31
C PRO A 274 33.28 -13.65 -5.35
N PRO A 275 34.45 -13.03 -5.65
CA PRO A 275 35.71 -13.75 -5.86
C PRO A 275 36.31 -14.37 -4.59
N ASP A 276 35.86 -13.93 -3.42
CA ASP A 276 36.25 -14.45 -2.10
C ASP A 276 35.37 -15.63 -1.63
N ALA A 277 34.45 -16.12 -2.46
CA ALA A 277 33.68 -17.32 -2.18
C ALA A 277 34.57 -18.57 -2.17
N ILE A 278 34.28 -19.50 -1.25
CA ILE A 278 34.99 -20.78 -1.14
C ILE A 278 34.36 -21.74 -2.14
N VAL A 279 35.18 -22.35 -2.99
CA VAL A 279 34.73 -23.37 -3.96
C VAL A 279 35.37 -24.71 -3.63
N LYS A 280 34.54 -25.73 -3.42
CA LYS A 280 34.94 -27.12 -3.23
C LYS A 280 34.52 -27.96 -4.44
N TRP A 281 35.25 -29.03 -4.71
CA TRP A 281 34.98 -29.90 -5.85
C TRP A 281 35.26 -31.37 -5.60
N THR A 282 34.58 -32.25 -6.33
CA THR A 282 34.81 -33.70 -6.34
C THR A 282 34.80 -34.24 -7.78
N ALA A 283 35.68 -35.18 -8.08
CA ALA A 283 35.79 -35.85 -9.39
C ALA A 283 35.13 -37.23 -9.42
N ASP A 284 34.81 -37.79 -8.24
CA ASP A 284 34.24 -39.13 -8.06
C ASP A 284 32.70 -39.12 -7.95
N GLY A 285 32.08 -37.94 -8.09
CA GLY A 285 30.63 -37.76 -8.01
C GLY A 285 30.07 -37.72 -6.58
N THR A 286 30.92 -37.77 -5.55
CA THR A 286 30.51 -37.57 -4.15
C THR A 286 30.10 -36.11 -3.88
N ASP A 287 29.39 -35.86 -2.79
CA ASP A 287 28.94 -34.52 -2.42
C ASP A 287 30.13 -33.60 -2.10
N ALA A 288 30.28 -32.53 -2.88
CA ALA A 288 31.38 -31.57 -2.78
C ALA A 288 31.29 -30.67 -1.54
N ALA A 289 30.11 -30.48 -0.95
CA ALA A 289 29.96 -29.70 0.27
C ALA A 289 30.72 -30.33 1.44
N ASN A 290 30.59 -31.67 1.56
CA ASN A 290 31.08 -32.44 2.70
C ASN A 290 32.42 -33.15 2.43
N ASN A 291 32.66 -33.60 1.19
CA ASN A 291 33.81 -34.42 0.84
C ASN A 291 34.69 -33.79 -0.25
N GLY A 292 34.38 -32.56 -0.66
CA GLY A 292 35.10 -31.87 -1.73
C GLY A 292 36.43 -31.28 -1.29
N ASN A 293 37.40 -31.34 -2.19
CA ASN A 293 38.67 -30.63 -2.03
C ASN A 293 38.49 -29.16 -2.41
N LEU A 294 39.30 -28.28 -1.81
CA LEU A 294 39.32 -26.86 -2.22
C LEU A 294 39.73 -26.76 -3.70
N TYR A 295 39.03 -25.92 -4.45
CA TYR A 295 39.31 -25.72 -5.86
C TYR A 295 40.62 -24.94 -6.06
N PRO A 296 41.59 -25.48 -6.81
CA PRO A 296 42.89 -24.85 -6.97
C PRO A 296 42.84 -23.66 -7.97
N PRO A 297 43.54 -22.53 -7.69
CA PRO A 297 43.55 -21.35 -8.56
C PRO A 297 44.02 -21.60 -9.99
N GLU A 298 44.94 -22.53 -10.20
CA GLU A 298 45.47 -22.92 -11.51
C GLU A 298 44.46 -23.69 -12.38
N GLY A 299 43.34 -24.12 -11.80
CA GLY A 299 42.36 -24.98 -12.43
C GLY A 299 42.80 -26.45 -12.46
N ILE A 300 41.81 -27.33 -12.55
CA ILE A 300 42.00 -28.78 -12.45
C ILE A 300 42.05 -29.42 -13.84
N ASP A 301 42.91 -30.43 -13.98
CA ASP A 301 43.04 -31.22 -15.20
C ASP A 301 42.14 -32.45 -15.09
N ILE A 302 41.13 -32.58 -15.97
CA ILE A 302 40.13 -33.64 -15.86
C ILE A 302 40.01 -34.42 -17.18
N PRO A 303 39.87 -35.74 -17.13
CA PRO A 303 39.53 -36.55 -18.29
C PRO A 303 38.26 -36.08 -19.00
N GLU A 304 38.28 -36.15 -20.32
CA GLU A 304 37.12 -35.85 -21.15
C GLU A 304 35.95 -36.83 -20.89
N GLY A 305 34.74 -36.31 -20.75
CA GLY A 305 33.54 -37.07 -20.40
C GLY A 305 33.34 -37.32 -18.90
N ALA A 306 34.26 -36.90 -18.03
CA ALA A 306 34.05 -36.98 -16.59
C ALA A 306 33.03 -35.93 -16.12
N THR A 307 32.30 -36.23 -15.04
CA THR A 307 31.39 -35.29 -14.39
C THR A 307 31.96 -34.88 -13.04
N ILE A 308 32.01 -33.58 -12.81
CA ILE A 308 32.56 -32.94 -11.61
C ILE A 308 31.41 -32.30 -10.86
N LYS A 309 31.39 -32.44 -9.53
CA LYS A 309 30.50 -31.65 -8.68
C LYS A 309 31.27 -30.51 -8.05
N LEU A 310 30.65 -29.34 -8.00
CA LEU A 310 31.14 -28.12 -7.39
C LEU A 310 30.17 -27.65 -6.32
N PHE A 311 30.71 -27.15 -5.23
CA PHE A 311 29.97 -26.48 -4.18
C PHE A 311 30.66 -25.14 -3.90
N ALA A 312 29.96 -24.04 -4.12
CA ALA A 312 30.43 -22.70 -3.79
C ALA A 312 29.69 -22.18 -2.55
N GLU A 313 30.40 -21.61 -1.58
CA GLU A 313 29.82 -21.03 -0.37
C GLU A 313 30.42 -19.66 -0.04
N LYS A 314 29.58 -18.74 0.44
CA LYS A 314 29.99 -17.49 1.08
C LYS A 314 28.94 -17.10 2.12
N GLY A 315 29.35 -17.00 3.38
CA GLY A 315 28.43 -16.73 4.49
C GLY A 315 27.32 -17.79 4.56
N SER A 316 26.07 -17.36 4.53
CA SER A 316 24.88 -18.23 4.56
C SER A 316 24.39 -18.69 3.18
N VAL A 317 25.01 -18.22 2.09
CA VAL A 317 24.59 -18.51 0.71
C VAL A 317 25.51 -19.56 0.10
N TYR A 318 24.93 -20.56 -0.54
CA TYR A 318 25.66 -21.62 -1.22
C TYR A 318 25.05 -21.97 -2.58
N ARG A 319 25.84 -22.62 -3.44
CA ARG A 319 25.43 -23.08 -4.77
C ARG A 319 26.11 -24.37 -5.17
N ASP A 320 25.31 -25.35 -5.56
CA ASP A 320 25.75 -26.62 -6.14
C ASP A 320 25.71 -26.58 -7.67
N LEU A 321 26.72 -27.19 -8.31
CA LEU A 321 26.77 -27.34 -9.76
C LEU A 321 27.40 -28.68 -10.16
N SER A 322 26.86 -29.31 -11.20
CA SER A 322 27.49 -30.47 -11.85
C SER A 322 27.93 -30.11 -13.27
N ILE A 323 29.19 -30.32 -13.60
CA ILE A 323 29.79 -29.98 -14.89
C ILE A 323 30.36 -31.25 -15.52
N THR A 324 29.94 -31.56 -16.75
CA THR A 324 30.52 -32.64 -17.55
C THR A 324 31.55 -32.09 -18.52
N VAL A 325 32.74 -32.69 -18.53
CA VAL A 325 33.84 -32.30 -19.42
C VAL A 325 33.51 -32.75 -20.85
N PRO A 326 33.52 -31.86 -21.86
CA PRO A 326 33.18 -32.22 -23.22
C PRO A 326 34.28 -33.08 -23.87
N LYS A 327 33.87 -34.14 -24.60
CA LYS A 327 34.77 -34.94 -25.44
C LYS A 327 35.00 -34.25 -26.81
N PRO A 328 36.22 -34.26 -27.37
CA PRO A 328 36.50 -33.80 -28.72
C PRO A 328 35.82 -34.77 -29.67
N VAL A 329 34.95 -34.22 -30.51
CA VAL A 329 34.20 -35.00 -31.50
C VAL A 329 35.19 -35.37 -32.61
N ALA A 330 35.62 -36.63 -32.64
CA ALA A 330 36.25 -37.20 -33.81
C ALA A 330 35.16 -37.35 -34.88
N GLY A 331 35.33 -36.65 -36.02
CA GLY A 331 34.45 -36.59 -37.19
C GLY A 331 33.20 -37.48 -37.19
N GLY A 332 32.03 -36.86 -37.04
CA GLY A 332 30.73 -37.49 -37.24
C GLY A 332 29.62 -36.52 -36.87
N ASN A 333 28.74 -36.22 -37.83
CA ASN A 333 27.45 -35.61 -37.56
C ASN A 333 26.64 -36.54 -36.65
N ASP A 334 26.17 -36.02 -35.52
CA ASP A 334 24.81 -36.12 -34.99
C ASP A 334 24.78 -35.92 -33.47
N ASP A 335 24.22 -34.77 -33.09
CA ASP A 335 23.24 -34.53 -32.02
C ASP A 335 23.05 -35.63 -30.95
N ASP A 336 23.68 -35.44 -29.79
CA ASP A 336 23.20 -35.96 -28.49
C ASP A 336 23.07 -34.82 -27.46
N GLY A 337 22.83 -33.61 -27.97
CA GLY A 337 22.24 -32.49 -27.23
C GLY A 337 20.82 -32.25 -27.77
N PRO A 338 19.93 -31.58 -27.02
CA PRO A 338 18.68 -31.10 -27.59
C PRO A 338 19.01 -30.31 -28.86
N PRO A 339 18.26 -30.53 -29.96
CA PRO A 339 18.62 -30.02 -31.27
C PRO A 339 18.89 -28.51 -31.20
N PRO A 340 19.93 -28.03 -31.90
CA PRO A 340 20.27 -26.61 -31.88
C PRO A 340 19.05 -25.78 -32.27
N LEU A 341 18.75 -24.76 -31.46
CA LEU A 341 17.58 -23.92 -31.62
C LEU A 341 17.53 -23.38 -33.06
N ASP A 342 16.45 -23.68 -33.78
CA ASP A 342 16.26 -23.25 -35.16
C ASP A 342 16.06 -21.73 -35.18
N SER A 343 17.01 -21.04 -35.77
CA SER A 343 17.06 -19.57 -35.78
C SER A 343 15.86 -18.94 -36.49
N GLY A 344 15.22 -19.65 -37.43
CA GLY A 344 14.11 -19.12 -38.23
C GLY A 344 12.72 -19.41 -37.66
N LYS A 345 12.59 -20.34 -36.71
CA LYS A 345 11.28 -20.72 -36.13
C LYS A 345 11.00 -19.94 -34.85
N PRO A 346 9.73 -19.69 -34.50
CA PRO A 346 9.36 -19.15 -33.19
C PRO A 346 9.96 -19.97 -32.06
N ALA A 347 10.23 -19.33 -30.93
CA ALA A 347 10.73 -20.00 -29.74
C ALA A 347 9.92 -19.58 -28.52
N ARG A 348 9.63 -20.54 -27.66
CA ARG A 348 8.85 -20.36 -26.44
C ARG A 348 9.74 -20.61 -25.24
N LEU A 349 9.75 -19.67 -24.32
CA LEU A 349 10.43 -19.75 -23.04
C LEU A 349 9.41 -20.03 -21.93
N ASP A 350 9.61 -21.10 -21.17
CA ASP A 350 8.76 -21.44 -20.02
C ASP A 350 8.90 -20.38 -18.90
N GLY A 351 7.77 -20.02 -18.28
CA GLY A 351 7.72 -19.02 -17.21
C GLY A 351 8.60 -19.35 -16.00
N LYS A 352 8.96 -20.62 -15.77
CA LYS A 352 9.93 -21.01 -14.74
C LYS A 352 11.30 -20.38 -14.95
N ALA A 353 11.71 -20.15 -16.20
CA ALA A 353 12.97 -19.48 -16.51
C ALA A 353 12.98 -18.02 -16.03
N LEU A 354 11.81 -17.38 -15.92
CA LEU A 354 11.70 -15.99 -15.46
C LEU A 354 12.12 -15.81 -14.00
N LYS A 355 12.13 -16.89 -13.21
CA LYS A 355 12.61 -16.86 -11.82
C LYS A 355 14.09 -16.50 -11.71
N GLU A 356 14.89 -16.80 -12.73
CA GLU A 356 16.32 -16.46 -12.77
C GLU A 356 16.56 -14.95 -12.87
N PHE A 357 15.54 -14.17 -13.24
CA PHE A 357 15.66 -12.73 -13.47
C PHE A 357 15.18 -11.87 -12.30
N ALA A 358 14.73 -12.48 -11.19
CA ALA A 358 14.26 -11.78 -9.98
C ALA A 358 13.42 -10.53 -10.30
N LEU A 359 12.35 -10.72 -11.09
CA LEU A 359 11.48 -9.65 -11.59
C LEU A 359 10.56 -9.12 -10.47
N THR A 360 11.15 -8.58 -9.40
CA THR A 360 10.50 -8.15 -8.16
C THR A 360 10.80 -6.71 -7.79
N THR A 361 11.46 -5.95 -8.67
CA THR A 361 11.70 -4.51 -8.52
C THR A 361 11.31 -3.77 -9.80
N ARG A 362 11.04 -2.47 -9.69
CA ARG A 362 10.79 -1.59 -10.87
C ARG A 362 11.88 -1.73 -11.91
N LYS A 363 13.14 -1.68 -11.46
CA LYS A 363 14.33 -1.76 -12.30
C LYS A 363 14.45 -3.09 -13.03
N THR A 364 14.30 -4.22 -12.33
CA THR A 364 14.45 -5.54 -12.95
C THR A 364 13.30 -5.82 -13.92
N VAL A 365 12.06 -5.43 -13.58
CA VAL A 365 10.91 -5.55 -14.47
C VAL A 365 11.07 -4.65 -15.71
N HIS A 366 11.41 -3.39 -15.53
CA HIS A 366 11.60 -2.46 -16.64
C HIS A 366 12.77 -2.87 -17.53
N GLY A 367 13.92 -3.25 -16.95
CA GLY A 367 15.08 -3.74 -17.69
C GLY A 367 14.79 -5.01 -18.49
N PHE A 368 14.06 -5.96 -17.89
CA PHE A 368 13.59 -7.15 -18.59
C PHE A 368 12.69 -6.80 -19.77
N LEU A 369 11.63 -6.01 -19.52
CA LEU A 369 10.66 -5.62 -20.54
C LEU A 369 11.33 -4.84 -21.68
N ALA A 370 12.17 -3.85 -21.37
CA ALA A 370 12.92 -3.04 -22.34
C ALA A 370 13.95 -3.86 -23.13
N GLY A 371 14.43 -4.96 -22.57
CA GLY A 371 15.37 -5.85 -23.23
C GLY A 371 14.72 -6.73 -24.31
N LEU A 372 13.40 -6.93 -24.29
CA LEU A 372 12.72 -7.89 -25.17
C LEU A 372 12.77 -7.47 -26.65
N PRO A 373 12.99 -8.41 -27.58
CA PRO A 373 12.86 -8.14 -29.00
C PRO A 373 11.43 -7.70 -29.38
N ASN A 374 11.33 -6.84 -30.40
CA ASN A 374 10.04 -6.44 -30.96
C ASN A 374 9.23 -7.66 -31.44
N GLY A 375 7.94 -7.68 -31.12
CA GLY A 375 7.04 -8.78 -31.45
C GLY A 375 7.04 -9.93 -30.44
N THR A 376 7.85 -9.86 -29.37
CA THR A 376 7.78 -10.81 -28.26
C THR A 376 6.46 -10.66 -27.51
N LEU A 377 5.81 -11.79 -27.23
CA LEU A 377 4.53 -11.86 -26.52
C LEU A 377 4.69 -12.56 -25.18
N ILE A 378 4.02 -12.07 -24.15
CA ILE A 378 4.08 -12.61 -22.79
C ILE A 378 2.70 -13.19 -22.47
N ALA A 379 2.65 -14.49 -22.14
CA ALA A 379 1.40 -15.20 -21.91
C ALA A 379 1.06 -15.30 -20.42
N GLY A 380 -0.20 -15.03 -20.08
CA GLY A 380 -0.69 -15.01 -18.70
C GLY A 380 0.19 -14.27 -17.72
N PRO A 381 0.61 -13.01 -18.02
CA PRO A 381 1.37 -12.24 -17.06
C PRO A 381 0.55 -11.99 -15.79
N ARG A 382 1.25 -11.74 -14.69
CA ARG A 382 0.73 -11.18 -13.46
C ARG A 382 1.62 -10.01 -13.09
N ALA A 383 1.07 -8.82 -13.23
CA ALA A 383 1.68 -7.57 -12.78
C ALA A 383 1.20 -7.28 -11.37
N LYS A 384 2.11 -7.10 -10.43
CA LYS A 384 1.81 -6.81 -9.03
C LYS A 384 2.64 -5.62 -8.57
N VAL A 385 2.02 -4.72 -7.81
CA VAL A 385 2.73 -3.65 -7.09
C VAL A 385 2.60 -3.89 -5.60
N VAL A 386 3.69 -3.77 -4.85
CA VAL A 386 3.75 -4.04 -3.40
C VAL A 386 4.26 -2.81 -2.66
N LYS A 387 3.48 -2.32 -1.70
CA LYS A 387 3.92 -1.26 -0.80
C LYS A 387 4.64 -1.88 0.41
N ALA A 388 5.95 -1.70 0.47
CA ALA A 388 6.82 -2.34 1.46
C ALA A 388 6.40 -2.07 2.93
N VAL A 389 5.88 -0.87 3.22
CA VAL A 389 5.52 -0.44 4.59
C VAL A 389 4.41 -1.29 5.20
N SER A 390 3.44 -1.73 4.39
CA SER A 390 2.22 -2.36 4.87
C SER A 390 1.98 -3.75 4.28
N ASP A 391 2.87 -4.22 3.39
CA ASP A 391 2.70 -5.41 2.54
C ASP A 391 1.37 -5.42 1.75
N ASN A 392 0.77 -4.22 1.57
CA ASN A 392 -0.41 -4.06 0.75
C ASN A 392 0.01 -4.18 -0.70
N HIS A 393 -0.75 -4.96 -1.47
CA HIS A 393 -0.46 -5.16 -2.87
C HIS A 393 -1.71 -5.08 -3.72
N VAL A 394 -1.54 -4.55 -4.92
CA VAL A 394 -2.54 -4.59 -5.98
C VAL A 394 -1.95 -5.41 -7.10
N ALA A 395 -2.72 -6.35 -7.65
CA ALA A 395 -2.26 -7.22 -8.72
C ALA A 395 -3.30 -7.30 -9.84
N ILE A 396 -2.82 -7.25 -11.07
CA ILE A 396 -3.57 -7.58 -12.27
C ILE A 396 -2.99 -8.88 -12.81
N ALA A 397 -3.85 -9.89 -12.95
CA ALA A 397 -3.48 -11.19 -13.50
C ALA A 397 -4.31 -11.44 -14.76
N TRP A 398 -3.61 -11.77 -15.85
CA TRP A 398 -4.25 -12.17 -17.09
C TRP A 398 -4.26 -13.69 -17.22
N ASP A 399 -5.28 -14.22 -17.87
CA ASP A 399 -5.37 -15.65 -18.13
C ASP A 399 -4.22 -16.13 -19.04
N LYS A 400 -3.83 -17.40 -18.90
CA LYS A 400 -2.71 -18.01 -19.65
C LYS A 400 -2.92 -18.03 -21.17
N SER A 401 -4.16 -17.87 -21.63
CA SER A 401 -4.50 -17.72 -23.06
C SER A 401 -4.26 -16.32 -23.61
N ILE A 402 -4.18 -15.30 -22.75
CA ILE A 402 -3.96 -13.91 -23.14
C ILE A 402 -2.47 -13.69 -23.42
N LEU A 403 -2.19 -13.07 -24.57
CA LEU A 403 -0.86 -12.70 -25.03
C LEU A 403 -0.76 -11.17 -25.01
N LEU A 404 0.17 -10.64 -24.22
CA LEU A 404 0.41 -9.21 -24.11
C LEU A 404 1.76 -8.83 -24.68
N THR A 405 1.85 -7.61 -25.22
CA THR A 405 3.11 -7.01 -25.62
C THR A 405 3.79 -6.35 -24.42
N GLN A 406 5.05 -5.96 -24.61
CA GLN A 406 5.78 -5.12 -23.66
C GLN A 406 5.01 -3.83 -23.33
N ALA A 407 4.44 -3.16 -24.34
CA ALA A 407 3.74 -1.90 -24.17
C ALA A 407 2.47 -2.05 -23.32
N ASP A 408 1.73 -3.14 -23.51
CA ASP A 408 0.52 -3.42 -22.73
C ASP A 408 0.84 -3.58 -21.23
N LEU A 409 1.94 -4.28 -20.92
CA LEU A 409 2.38 -4.46 -19.53
C LEU A 409 2.87 -3.16 -18.91
N LEU A 410 3.65 -2.36 -19.64
CA LEU A 410 4.09 -1.05 -19.16
C LEU A 410 2.91 -0.12 -18.87
N ASN A 411 1.88 -0.14 -19.72
CA ASN A 411 0.65 0.61 -19.47
C ASN A 411 -0.10 0.11 -18.22
N ALA A 412 -0.14 -1.21 -18.00
CA ALA A 412 -0.77 -1.76 -16.81
C ALA A 412 -0.02 -1.38 -15.53
N TYR A 413 1.31 -1.39 -15.55
CA TYR A 413 2.11 -0.91 -14.43
C TYR A 413 1.96 0.60 -14.20
N ALA A 414 1.86 1.39 -15.26
CA ALA A 414 1.58 2.83 -15.13
C ALA A 414 0.22 3.09 -14.46
N PHE A 415 -0.80 2.29 -14.77
CA PHE A 415 -2.08 2.33 -14.07
C PHE A 415 -1.93 1.91 -12.60
N LEU A 416 -1.26 0.79 -12.32
CA LEU A 416 -1.04 0.31 -10.95
C LEU A 416 -0.27 1.33 -10.08
N ASP A 417 0.73 2.00 -10.64
CA ASP A 417 1.47 3.07 -9.98
C ASP A 417 0.59 4.28 -9.65
N SER A 418 -0.44 4.56 -10.46
CA SER A 418 -1.40 5.64 -10.19
C SER A 418 -2.34 5.33 -9.02
N GLU A 419 -2.60 4.05 -8.76
CA GLU A 419 -3.44 3.58 -7.64
C GLU A 419 -2.64 3.37 -6.35
N LEU A 420 -1.39 2.91 -6.47
CA LEU A 420 -0.50 2.65 -5.34
C LEU A 420 0.87 3.30 -5.58
N ALA A 421 0.97 4.59 -5.23
CA ALA A 421 2.23 5.33 -5.25
C ALA A 421 3.26 4.71 -4.30
N ASP A 422 4.55 4.78 -4.68
CA ASP A 422 5.69 4.28 -3.90
C ASP A 422 5.69 2.76 -3.64
N ALA A 423 5.23 1.97 -4.61
CA ALA A 423 5.25 0.51 -4.57
C ALA A 423 6.31 -0.12 -5.49
N GLU A 424 6.81 -1.30 -5.14
CA GLU A 424 7.74 -2.09 -5.98
C GLU A 424 6.98 -2.97 -6.97
N TRP A 425 7.57 -3.18 -8.16
CA TRP A 425 6.95 -3.99 -9.22
C TRP A 425 7.36 -5.45 -9.15
N GLU A 426 6.42 -6.36 -9.30
CA GLU A 426 6.65 -7.79 -9.47
C GLU A 426 5.99 -8.28 -10.77
N LEU A 427 6.73 -9.03 -11.60
CA LEU A 427 6.25 -9.64 -12.83
C LEU A 427 6.43 -11.16 -12.79
N LEU A 428 5.33 -11.88 -12.96
CA LEU A 428 5.34 -13.32 -13.27
C LEU A 428 4.66 -13.53 -14.62
N ALA A 429 5.02 -14.59 -15.34
CA ALA A 429 4.29 -14.99 -16.54
C ALA A 429 4.33 -16.51 -16.71
N ALA A 430 3.37 -17.04 -17.47
CA ALA A 430 3.32 -18.47 -17.77
C ALA A 430 4.37 -18.87 -18.81
N ARG A 431 4.63 -18.01 -19.79
CA ARG A 431 5.66 -18.17 -20.82
C ARG A 431 5.93 -16.87 -21.56
N VAL A 432 7.03 -16.84 -22.32
CA VAL A 432 7.38 -15.76 -23.25
C VAL A 432 7.57 -16.36 -24.64
N ASP A 433 6.81 -15.87 -25.61
CA ASP A 433 6.81 -16.33 -27.00
C ASP A 433 7.63 -15.34 -27.84
N PHE A 434 8.80 -15.78 -28.30
CA PHE A 434 9.70 -15.03 -29.18
C PHE A 434 9.34 -15.28 -30.65
N PRO A 435 9.35 -14.24 -31.51
CA PRO A 435 9.04 -14.39 -32.93
C PRO A 435 9.97 -15.35 -33.68
N THR A 436 11.23 -15.41 -33.27
CA THR A 436 12.26 -16.25 -33.87
C THR A 436 13.22 -16.78 -32.81
N GLY A 437 13.79 -17.96 -33.04
CA GLY A 437 14.83 -18.54 -32.20
C GLY A 437 16.08 -17.65 -32.17
N LYS A 438 16.39 -16.97 -33.28
CA LYS A 438 17.43 -15.93 -33.31
C LYS A 438 17.14 -14.81 -32.31
N GLY A 439 15.90 -14.34 -32.21
CA GLY A 439 15.50 -13.32 -31.25
C GLY A 439 15.75 -13.74 -29.80
N LEU A 440 15.47 -15.00 -29.46
CA LEU A 440 15.76 -15.56 -28.14
C LEU A 440 17.28 -15.66 -27.89
N ILE A 441 18.06 -16.13 -28.86
CA ILE A 441 19.53 -16.24 -28.76
C ILE A 441 20.17 -14.86 -28.58
N ASP A 442 19.79 -13.89 -29.40
CA ASP A 442 20.32 -12.53 -29.34
C ASP A 442 19.93 -11.86 -28.01
N TRP A 443 18.71 -12.11 -27.52
CA TRP A 443 18.26 -11.62 -26.22
C TRP A 443 19.06 -12.24 -25.07
N GLN A 444 19.26 -13.56 -25.07
CA GLN A 444 20.10 -14.26 -24.09
C GLN A 444 21.53 -13.73 -24.07
N GLY A 445 22.11 -13.46 -25.24
CA GLY A 445 23.44 -12.86 -25.37
C GLY A 445 23.51 -11.45 -24.78
N LYS A 446 22.50 -10.61 -25.03
CA LYS A 446 22.42 -9.25 -24.46
C LYS A 446 22.26 -9.25 -22.95
N GLN A 447 21.49 -10.18 -22.41
CA GLN A 447 21.28 -10.32 -20.96
C GLN A 447 22.42 -11.10 -20.28
N SER A 448 23.39 -11.63 -21.04
CA SER A 448 24.44 -12.52 -20.53
C SER A 448 23.90 -13.73 -19.75
N VAL A 449 22.72 -14.24 -20.14
CA VAL A 449 22.05 -15.38 -19.49
C VAL A 449 22.03 -16.59 -20.42
N LYS A 450 22.39 -17.77 -19.90
CA LYS A 450 22.28 -19.05 -20.61
C LYS A 450 21.15 -19.88 -20.00
N ILE A 451 20.00 -19.85 -20.66
CA ILE A 451 18.81 -20.58 -20.22
C ILE A 451 18.95 -22.06 -20.56
N SER A 452 18.51 -22.93 -19.65
CA SER A 452 18.46 -24.38 -19.89
C SER A 452 17.61 -24.69 -21.14
N PRO A 453 18.11 -25.51 -22.08
CA PRO A 453 17.33 -25.96 -23.23
C PRO A 453 16.00 -26.65 -22.86
N THR A 454 15.92 -27.25 -21.68
CA THR A 454 14.69 -27.90 -21.18
C THR A 454 13.54 -26.93 -20.88
N LEU A 455 13.85 -25.63 -20.77
CA LEU A 455 12.87 -24.56 -20.54
C LEU A 455 12.50 -23.84 -21.85
N ILE A 456 13.03 -24.30 -22.98
CA ILE A 456 12.78 -23.72 -24.30
C ILE A 456 12.05 -24.74 -25.16
N THR A 457 11.03 -24.31 -25.90
CA THR A 457 10.28 -25.13 -26.85
C THR A 457 10.20 -24.41 -28.19
N GLN A 458 10.21 -25.15 -29.29
CA GLN A 458 9.96 -24.61 -30.64
C GLN A 458 8.83 -25.36 -31.33
#